data_AF-A0A1U7HY87-F1
#
_entry.id   AF-A0A1U7HY87-F1
#
_cell.length_a   1.000
_cell.length_b   1.000
_cell.length_c   1.000
_cell.angle_alpha   90.00
_cell.angle_beta   90.00
_cell.angle_gamma   90.00
#
_symmetry.space_group_name_H-M   'P 1'
#
loop_
_entity.id
_entity.type
_entity.pdbx_description
1 polymer ?
#
loop_
_entity_poly.entity_id
_entity_poly.type
_entity_poly.pdbx_seq_one_letter_code
_entity_poly.pdbx_strand_id
1 'polypeptide(L)'
;MLNSNLPEPELLKTILQPLLEDFQYWFERSRHLLETEQIAFLDQQQQFDLLERVKQAQQEVNSAQMLFQATGGQVGIDMAAIMPWHHLLTECWKVGMRFRAERSPQNEGI
;
A
#
# COMPACT_ATOMS: atom_id res chain seq x y z
N MET A 1 21.56 -8.26 -3.91
CA MET A 1 22.55 -7.41 -3.21
C MET A 1 22.61 -6.09 -3.96
N LEU A 2 22.32 -4.97 -3.30
CA LEU A 2 22.47 -3.64 -3.91
C LEU A 2 23.97 -3.43 -4.20
N ASN A 3 24.31 -3.15 -5.46
CA ASN A 3 25.68 -2.80 -5.82
C ASN A 3 25.99 -1.41 -5.24
N SER A 4 26.80 -1.37 -4.17
CA SER A 4 27.18 -0.16 -3.43
C SER A 4 28.02 0.86 -4.22
N ASN A 5 28.18 0.67 -5.54
CA ASN A 5 28.99 1.50 -6.44
C ASN A 5 28.15 2.30 -7.45
N LEU A 6 26.81 2.29 -7.33
CA LEU A 6 25.95 3.11 -8.20
C LEU A 6 25.99 4.58 -7.76
N PRO A 7 25.97 5.54 -8.70
CA PRO A 7 25.72 6.94 -8.40
C PRO A 7 24.42 7.08 -7.59
N GLU A 8 24.39 7.98 -6.60
CA GLU A 8 23.23 8.22 -5.71
C GLU A 8 21.87 8.34 -6.44
N PRO A 9 21.76 8.98 -7.63
CA PRO A 9 20.51 9.00 -8.40
C PRO A 9 20.05 7.63 -8.90
N GLU A 10 20.97 6.76 -9.31
CA GLU A 10 20.67 5.41 -9.79
C GLU A 10 20.30 4.49 -8.62
N LEU A 11 20.92 4.68 -7.46
CA LEU A 11 20.54 3.99 -6.22
C LEU A 11 19.09 4.33 -5.82
N LEU A 12 18.72 5.62 -5.84
CA LEU A 12 17.36 6.06 -5.54
C LEU A 12 16.34 5.46 -6.50
N LYS A 13 16.64 5.41 -7.81
CA LYS A 13 15.76 4.75 -8.79
C LYS A 13 15.52 3.28 -8.47
N THR A 14 16.59 2.57 -8.11
CA THR A 14 16.57 1.14 -7.79
C THR A 14 15.73 0.83 -6.54
N ILE A 15 15.53 1.81 -5.66
CA ILE A 15 14.70 1.70 -4.46
C ILE A 15 13.25 2.14 -4.75
N LEU A 16 13.08 3.26 -5.46
CA LEU A 16 11.78 3.89 -5.62
C LEU A 16 10.85 3.05 -6.50
N GLN A 17 11.37 2.43 -7.56
CA GLN A 17 10.56 1.57 -8.43
C GLN A 17 9.91 0.39 -7.68
N PRO A 18 10.66 -0.50 -7.01
CA PRO A 18 10.05 -1.61 -6.27
C PRO A 18 9.16 -1.12 -5.12
N LEU A 19 9.48 0.02 -4.49
CA LEU A 19 8.62 0.60 -3.47
C LEU A 19 7.24 1.00 -4.00
N LEU A 20 7.17 1.61 -5.19
CA LEU A 20 5.89 1.96 -5.83
C LEU A 20 5.10 0.70 -6.23
N GLU A 21 5.78 -0.33 -6.72
CA GLU A 21 5.18 -1.63 -7.03
C GLU A 21 4.60 -2.28 -5.76
N ASP A 22 5.32 -2.23 -4.64
CA ASP A 22 4.84 -2.71 -3.35
C ASP A 22 3.57 -1.96 -2.91
N PHE A 23 3.56 -0.63 -2.99
CA PHE A 23 2.36 0.16 -2.67
C PHE A 23 1.15 -0.27 -3.51
N GLN A 24 1.32 -0.45 -4.82
CA GLN A 24 0.23 -0.90 -5.69
C GLN A 24 -0.30 -2.27 -5.28
N TYR A 25 0.60 -3.24 -5.09
CA TYR A 25 0.23 -4.59 -4.70
C TYR A 25 -0.56 -4.60 -3.40
N TRP A 26 -0.09 -3.88 -2.38
CA TRP A 26 -0.74 -3.88 -1.08
C TRP A 26 -2.04 -3.10 -1.04
N PHE A 27 -2.15 -1.99 -1.77
CA PHE A 27 -3.42 -1.29 -1.89
C PHE A 27 -4.45 -2.10 -2.66
N GLU A 28 -4.06 -2.82 -3.72
CA GLU A 28 -4.97 -3.72 -4.44
C GLU A 28 -5.51 -4.82 -3.52
N ARG A 29 -4.62 -5.44 -2.73
CA ARG A 29 -5.03 -6.43 -1.74
C ARG A 29 -5.97 -5.86 -0.68
N SER A 30 -5.71 -4.64 -0.22
CA SER A 30 -6.51 -3.97 0.81
C SER A 30 -7.89 -3.59 0.26
N ARG A 31 -7.94 -3.06 -0.96
CA ARG A 31 -9.17 -2.77 -1.69
C ARG A 31 -10.01 -4.02 -1.86
N HIS A 32 -9.42 -5.11 -2.34
CA HIS A 32 -10.13 -6.38 -2.53
C HIS A 32 -10.79 -6.86 -1.23
N LEU A 33 -10.06 -6.82 -0.10
CA LEU A 33 -10.61 -7.15 1.21
C LEU A 33 -11.83 -6.27 1.55
N LEU A 34 -11.69 -4.95 1.39
CA LEU A 34 -12.73 -3.98 1.75
C LEU A 34 -13.97 -4.02 0.82
N GLU A 35 -13.80 -4.48 -0.42
CA GLU A 35 -14.90 -4.61 -1.40
C GLU A 35 -15.66 -5.93 -1.28
N THR A 36 -14.98 -7.01 -0.84
CA THR A 36 -15.53 -8.37 -0.90
C THR A 36 -15.99 -8.90 0.45
N GLU A 37 -15.41 -8.41 1.55
CA GLU A 37 -15.70 -8.91 2.88
C GLU A 37 -16.51 -7.88 3.69
N GLN A 38 -17.42 -8.38 4.53
CA GLN A 38 -18.02 -7.57 5.58
C GLN A 38 -17.13 -7.63 6.83
N ILE A 39 -16.55 -6.50 7.22
CA ILE A 39 -15.63 -6.43 8.35
C ILE A 39 -16.40 -6.00 9.60
N ALA A 40 -16.81 -6.97 10.43
CA ALA A 40 -17.74 -6.74 11.55
C ALA A 40 -17.31 -5.68 12.57
N PHE A 41 -16.01 -5.45 12.73
CA PHE A 41 -15.48 -4.44 13.65
C PHE A 41 -15.34 -3.03 13.06
N LEU A 42 -15.66 -2.86 11.78
CA LEU A 42 -15.83 -1.57 11.13
C LEU A 42 -17.32 -1.37 10.88
N ASP A 43 -17.84 -0.20 11.22
CA ASP A 43 -19.16 0.15 10.71
C ASP A 43 -19.12 0.39 9.19
N GLN A 44 -20.29 0.46 8.56
CA GLN A 44 -20.40 0.61 7.11
C GLN A 44 -19.71 1.90 6.61
N GLN A 45 -19.80 2.99 7.36
CA GLN A 45 -19.19 4.26 6.98
C GLN A 45 -17.66 4.19 7.10
N GLN A 46 -17.13 3.60 8.16
CA GLN A 46 -15.71 3.39 8.36
C GLN A 46 -15.09 2.51 7.27
N GLN A 47 -15.76 1.41 6.90
CA GLN A 47 -15.29 0.54 5.82
C GLN A 47 -15.33 1.27 4.47
N PHE A 48 -16.39 2.05 4.20
CA PHE A 48 -16.51 2.87 3.00
C PHE A 48 -15.42 3.95 2.92
N ASP A 49 -15.21 4.72 3.99
CA ASP A 49 -14.22 5.81 4.04
C ASP A 49 -12.79 5.26 3.90
N LEU A 50 -12.50 4.09 4.47
CA LEU A 50 -11.22 3.42 4.27
C LEU A 50 -11.05 2.96 2.81
N LEU A 51 -12.09 2.39 2.21
CA LEU A 51 -12.06 1.97 0.80
C LEU A 51 -11.81 3.14 -0.15
N GLU A 52 -12.50 4.27 0.04
CA GLU A 52 -12.32 5.45 -0.81
C GLU A 52 -10.91 6.03 -0.68
N ARG A 53 -10.35 6.08 0.53
CA ARG A 53 -8.95 6.48 0.73
C ARG A 53 -7.98 5.54 0.03
N VAL A 54 -8.21 4.23 0.06
CA VAL A 54 -7.39 3.24 -0.66
C VAL A 54 -7.45 3.46 -2.17
N LYS A 55 -8.64 3.65 -2.74
CA LYS A 55 -8.79 3.92 -4.18
C LYS A 55 -8.09 5.19 -4.60
N GLN A 56 -8.19 6.26 -3.80
CA GLN A 56 -7.51 7.52 -4.05
C GLN A 56 -5.98 7.32 -4.04
N ALA A 57 -5.44 6.67 -3.02
CA ALA A 57 -4.01 6.38 -2.93
C ALA A 57 -3.51 5.50 -4.09
N GLN A 58 -4.31 4.54 -4.58
CA GLN A 58 -3.97 3.75 -5.77
C GLN A 58 -3.80 4.63 -7.01
N GLN A 59 -4.69 5.59 -7.24
CA GLN A 59 -4.60 6.51 -8.37
C GLN A 59 -3.35 7.40 -8.28
N GLU A 60 -3.04 7.88 -7.08
CA GLU A 60 -1.85 8.69 -6.82
C GLU A 60 -0.56 7.91 -7.08
N VAL A 61 -0.44 6.69 -6.52
CA VAL A 61 0.73 5.82 -6.73
C VAL A 61 0.88 5.44 -8.19
N ASN A 62 -0.22 5.12 -8.89
CA ASN A 62 -0.20 4.83 -10.32
C ASN A 62 0.32 6.04 -11.12
N SER A 63 -0.21 7.24 -10.84
CA SER A 63 0.23 8.47 -11.49
C SER A 63 1.72 8.75 -11.25
N ALA A 64 2.18 8.58 -10.01
CA ALA A 64 3.58 8.75 -9.65
C ALA A 64 4.48 7.72 -10.34
N GLN A 65 4.06 6.45 -10.43
CA GLN A 65 4.79 5.41 -11.14
C GLN A 65 4.88 5.69 -12.64
N MET A 66 3.78 6.10 -13.28
CA MET A 66 3.78 6.48 -14.69
C MET A 66 4.73 7.65 -14.96
N LEU A 67 4.70 8.69 -14.13
CA LEU A 67 5.61 9.84 -14.28
C LEU A 67 7.07 9.44 -14.05
N PHE A 68 7.33 8.62 -13.05
CA PHE A 68 8.67 8.10 -12.77
C PHE A 68 9.21 7.28 -13.97
N GLN A 69 8.39 6.40 -14.55
CA GLN A 69 8.76 5.64 -15.74
C GLN A 69 8.96 6.52 -16.98
N ALA A 70 8.03 7.46 -17.24
CA ALA A 70 8.08 8.36 -18.38
C ALA A 70 9.32 9.28 -18.38
N THR A 71 9.88 9.54 -17.19
CA THR A 71 11.07 10.38 -17.00
C THR A 71 12.36 9.57 -16.85
N GLY A 72 12.33 8.25 -17.07
CA GLY A 72 13.50 7.38 -16.90
C GLY A 72 14.04 7.39 -15.46
N GLY A 73 13.15 7.61 -14.49
CA GLY A 73 13.45 7.74 -13.07
C GLY A 73 14.21 9.01 -12.68
N GLN A 74 14.29 10.01 -13.58
CA GLN A 74 15.03 11.24 -13.31
C GLN A 74 14.28 12.17 -12.34
N VAL A 75 12.97 12.03 -12.23
CA VAL A 75 12.14 12.78 -11.27
C VAL A 75 12.00 11.96 -9.98
N GLY A 76 12.48 12.52 -8.87
CA GLY A 76 12.23 11.97 -7.54
C GLY A 76 10.78 12.19 -7.11
N ILE A 77 10.27 11.33 -6.24
CA ILE A 77 8.98 11.51 -5.60
C ILE A 77 9.22 12.18 -4.25
N ASP A 78 8.48 13.26 -3.97
CA ASP A 78 8.55 13.95 -2.69
C ASP A 78 8.15 13.00 -1.55
N MET A 79 8.93 12.98 -0.48
CA MET A 79 8.60 12.23 0.74
C MET A 79 7.25 12.66 1.32
N ALA A 80 6.83 13.90 1.11
CA ALA A 80 5.50 14.39 1.49
C ALA A 80 4.35 13.65 0.77
N ALA A 81 4.59 13.09 -0.41
CA ALA A 81 3.61 12.23 -1.11
C ALA A 81 3.64 10.78 -0.60
N ILE A 82 4.82 10.27 -0.21
CA ILE A 82 4.99 8.87 0.22
C ILE A 82 4.41 8.61 1.62
N MET A 83 4.58 9.56 2.55
CA MET A 83 4.18 9.35 3.95
C MET A 83 2.67 9.08 4.14
N PRO A 84 1.75 9.80 3.48
CA PRO A 84 0.33 9.47 3.50
C PRO A 84 0.04 8.02 3.05
N TRP A 85 0.68 7.54 1.99
CA TRP A 85 0.50 6.18 1.49
C TRP A 85 0.98 5.14 2.52
N HIS A 86 2.13 5.37 3.15
CA HIS A 86 2.65 4.48 4.19
C HIS A 86 1.73 4.39 5.41
N HIS A 87 1.17 5.53 5.86
CA HIS A 87 0.20 5.53 6.97
C HIS A 87 -1.06 4.75 6.62
N LEU A 88 -1.61 4.97 5.42
CA LEU A 88 -2.80 4.26 4.97
C LEU A 88 -2.54 2.76 4.81
N LEU A 89 -1.39 2.38 4.26
CA LEU A 89 -0.97 0.98 4.16
C LEU A 89 -0.90 0.31 5.54
N THR A 90 -0.32 1.01 6.52
CA THR A 90 -0.23 0.53 7.91
C THR A 90 -1.61 0.33 8.54
N GLU A 91 -2.54 1.25 8.29
CA GLU A 91 -3.94 1.15 8.72
C GLU A 91 -4.62 -0.08 8.10
N CYS A 92 -4.52 -0.24 6.78
CA CYS A 92 -5.07 -1.40 6.06
C CYS A 92 -4.49 -2.72 6.56
N TRP A 93 -3.19 -2.74 6.88
CA TRP A 93 -2.55 -3.94 7.42
C TRP A 93 -3.11 -4.33 8.79
N LYS A 94 -3.33 -3.36 9.69
CA LYS A 94 -3.96 -3.60 10.99
C LYS A 94 -5.38 -4.17 10.83
N VAL A 95 -6.17 -3.61 9.93
CA VAL A 95 -7.51 -4.11 9.58
C VAL A 95 -7.42 -5.55 9.08
N GLY A 96 -6.55 -5.83 8.10
CA GLY A 96 -6.40 -7.17 7.54
C GLY A 96 -5.89 -8.20 8.56
N MET A 97 -4.96 -7.81 9.45
CA MET A 97 -4.48 -8.68 10.53
C MET A 97 -5.60 -9.05 11.50
N ARG A 98 -6.35 -8.05 11.97
CA ARG A 98 -7.48 -8.27 12.89
C ARG A 98 -8.57 -9.12 12.25
N PHE A 99 -8.92 -8.83 10.99
CA PHE A 99 -9.90 -9.60 10.23
C PHE A 99 -9.52 -11.09 10.15
N ARG A 100 -8.24 -11.40 9.88
CA ARG A 100 -7.75 -12.80 9.88
C ARG A 100 -7.74 -13.43 11.27
N ALA A 101 -7.43 -12.66 12.31
CA ALA A 101 -7.44 -13.15 13.68
C ALA A 101 -8.85 -13.54 14.15
N GLU A 102 -9.88 -12.75 13.81
CA GLU A 102 -11.28 -13.04 14.17
C GLU A 102 -11.88 -14.22 13.37
N ARG A 103 -11.30 -14.56 12.22
CA ARG A 103 -11.74 -15.69 11.37
C ARG A 103 -10.89 -16.95 11.50
N SER A 104 -9.76 -16.88 12.18
CA SER A 104 -9.02 -18.07 12.56
C SER A 104 -9.90 -18.85 13.54
N PRO A 105 -10.30 -20.10 13.26
CA PRO A 105 -11.02 -20.89 14.24
C PRO A 105 -10.17 -20.95 15.52
N GLN A 106 -10.75 -20.52 16.63
CA GLN A 106 -10.24 -20.91 17.93
C GLN A 106 -10.20 -22.43 17.91
N ASN A 107 -9.00 -23.00 17.83
CA ASN A 107 -8.80 -24.42 17.97
C ASN A 107 -9.33 -24.76 19.36
N GLU A 108 -10.55 -25.32 19.42
CA GLU A 108 -11.18 -25.82 20.63
C GLU A 108 -10.18 -26.78 21.28
N GLY A 109 -9.64 -26.35 22.42
CA GLY A 109 -8.81 -27.18 23.26
C GLY A 109 -9.66 -28.33 23.79
N ILE A 110 -9.23 -29.54 23.39
CA ILE A 110 -9.27 -30.84 24.09
C ILE A 110 -9.94 -30.81 25.47
#